data_AF-A0A8T4ZCK4-F1
#
_entry.id   AF-A0A8T4ZCK4-F1
#
_cell.length_a   1.000
_cell.length_b   1.000
_cell.length_c   1.000
_cell.angle_alpha   90.00
_cell.angle_beta   90.00
_cell.angle_gamma   90.00
#
_symmetry.space_group_name_H-M   'P 1'
#
loop_
_entity.id
_entity.type
_entity.pdbx_description
1 polymer ?
#
loop_
_entity_poly.entity_id
_entity_poly.type
_entity_poly.pdbx_seq_one_letter_code
_entity_poly.pdbx_strand_id
1 'polypeptide(L)'
;CNSSPAHSGSRSILMVGDSVDDMVVIAMPELVLKPKIIVGRIYRLEVWVRLDGVGGQGVRLMQQFFNSSEILLPRYRVFGEFVRGSTDWIMLTLDARIDDPDIVRGDPVIQFWGLGKVWVDDVKFYEAPMGQHTMQTPEPPKITIKPLTKVLAPGDSASGFIFFTLHGADSMLIQNISVSGEKSCWIKINRNPVFRPSDGDIEFLVSVPADAAPGRYELKVRVNSKTDEGFDLTAEGDIVLLVVEGQGKVEGPPQDMS
;
A
#
# COMPACT_ATOMS: atom_id res chain seq x y z
N CYS A 1 4.99 36.41 21.82
CA CYS A 1 4.15 35.20 21.65
C CYS A 1 4.28 34.76 20.20
N ASN A 2 4.90 33.62 19.93
CA ASN A 2 4.95 33.10 18.56
C ASN A 2 3.53 32.66 18.18
N SER A 3 2.93 33.33 17.20
CA SER A 3 1.64 32.92 16.65
C SER A 3 1.76 31.48 16.15
N SER A 4 0.76 30.65 16.41
CA SER A 4 0.67 29.32 15.79
C SER A 4 0.79 29.49 14.27
N PRO A 5 1.53 28.62 13.57
CA PRO A 5 1.61 28.72 12.12
C PRO A 5 0.20 28.54 11.54
N ALA A 6 -0.14 29.37 10.56
CA ALA A 6 -1.36 29.30 9.75
C ALA A 6 -0.96 29.49 8.29
N HIS A 7 -1.67 28.84 7.37
CA HIS A 7 -1.47 29.04 5.94
C HIS A 7 -2.10 30.38 5.52
N SER A 8 -3.34 30.60 5.97
CA SER A 8 -4.04 31.86 5.79
C SER A 8 -4.63 32.37 7.10
N GLY A 9 -4.90 33.68 7.17
CA GLY A 9 -5.49 34.28 8.36
C GLY A 9 -4.59 34.20 9.60
N SER A 10 -5.15 33.77 10.74
CA SER A 10 -4.48 33.80 12.05
C SER A 10 -4.56 32.50 12.85
N ARG A 11 -5.18 31.46 12.29
CA ARG A 11 -5.44 30.20 13.00
C ARG A 11 -5.39 29.04 12.02
N SER A 12 -4.95 27.90 12.52
CA SER A 12 -5.07 26.60 11.88
C SER A 12 -5.48 25.57 12.92
N ILE A 13 -5.83 24.37 12.48
CA ILE A 13 -6.02 23.21 13.36
C ILE A 13 -4.67 22.50 13.53
N LEU A 14 -4.35 22.03 14.73
CA LEU A 14 -3.18 21.21 15.00
C LEU A 14 -3.63 19.80 15.40
N MET A 15 -3.18 18.80 14.65
CA MET A 15 -3.29 17.38 15.00
C MET A 15 -1.93 16.92 15.55
N VAL A 16 -1.94 16.17 16.64
CA VAL A 16 -0.73 15.67 17.33
C VAL A 16 -0.87 14.18 17.54
N GLY A 17 0.19 13.44 17.22
CA GLY A 17 0.34 12.04 17.57
C GLY A 17 1.65 11.84 18.32
N ASP A 18 1.58 11.11 19.42
CA ASP A 18 2.69 10.84 20.32
C ASP A 18 3.30 9.44 20.08
N SER A 19 2.62 8.60 19.29
CA SER A 19 3.04 7.26 18.88
C SER A 19 2.81 6.99 17.39
N VAL A 20 3.55 6.06 16.79
CA VAL A 20 3.32 5.60 15.40
C VAL A 20 1.94 4.99 15.18
N ASP A 21 1.28 4.56 16.26
CA ASP A 21 -0.04 3.92 16.23
C ASP A 21 -1.20 4.88 16.55
N ASP A 22 -0.91 6.14 16.88
CA ASP A 22 -1.96 7.12 17.16
C ASP A 22 -2.73 7.50 15.90
N MET A 23 -4.03 7.67 16.04
CA MET A 23 -4.91 8.10 14.95
C MET A 23 -5.74 9.30 15.37
N VAL A 24 -5.67 10.37 14.57
CA VAL A 24 -6.46 11.58 14.72
C VAL A 24 -7.21 11.84 13.42
N VAL A 25 -8.49 12.21 13.52
CA VAL A 25 -9.33 12.50 12.36
C VAL A 25 -10.02 13.84 12.53
N ILE A 26 -10.08 14.62 11.45
CA ILE A 26 -11.01 15.74 11.31
C ILE A 26 -12.09 15.25 10.36
N ALA A 27 -13.32 15.14 10.84
CA ALA A 27 -14.47 14.65 10.09
C ALA A 27 -15.74 15.41 10.52
N MET A 28 -16.80 15.29 9.73
CA MET A 28 -18.09 15.86 10.07
C MET A 28 -18.87 14.90 10.98
N PRO A 29 -19.12 15.28 12.26
CA PRO A 29 -19.63 14.32 13.25
C PRO A 29 -21.05 13.85 12.95
N GLU A 30 -21.91 14.73 12.45
CA GLU A 30 -23.35 14.49 12.31
C GLU A 30 -23.74 14.31 10.85
N LEU A 31 -24.54 13.28 10.55
CA LEU A 31 -24.99 13.00 9.17
C LEU A 31 -25.78 14.18 8.57
N VAL A 32 -26.54 14.91 9.38
CA VAL A 32 -27.33 16.05 8.90
C VAL A 32 -26.44 17.22 8.42
N LEU A 33 -25.22 17.32 8.95
CA LEU A 33 -24.24 18.34 8.57
C LEU A 33 -23.42 17.95 7.35
N LYS A 34 -23.31 16.64 7.06
CA LYS A 34 -22.60 16.12 5.89
C LYS A 34 -23.18 16.71 4.59
N PRO A 35 -22.37 17.10 3.60
CA PRO A 35 -22.88 17.74 2.39
C PRO A 35 -23.70 16.75 1.58
N LYS A 36 -24.71 17.27 0.88
CA LYS A 36 -25.52 16.46 -0.02
C LYS A 36 -24.71 16.09 -1.26
N ILE A 37 -24.81 14.83 -1.66
CA ILE A 37 -24.14 14.30 -2.85
C ILE A 37 -25.17 14.10 -3.94
N ILE A 38 -24.80 14.50 -5.15
CA ILE A 38 -25.54 14.27 -6.38
C ILE A 38 -24.76 13.24 -7.18
N VAL A 39 -25.44 12.15 -7.52
CA VAL A 39 -24.88 11.02 -8.25
C VAL A 39 -24.42 11.46 -9.64
N GLY A 40 -23.31 10.89 -10.10
CA GLY A 40 -22.64 11.23 -11.35
C GLY A 40 -21.76 12.48 -11.30
N ARG A 41 -21.67 13.18 -10.15
CA ARG A 41 -20.80 14.35 -9.96
C ARG A 41 -19.44 13.97 -9.38
N ILE A 42 -18.48 14.88 -9.57
CA ILE A 42 -17.14 14.80 -8.96
C ILE A 42 -17.09 15.79 -7.81
N TYR A 43 -16.65 15.33 -6.66
CA TYR A 43 -16.44 16.15 -5.47
C TYR A 43 -14.96 16.21 -5.15
N ARG A 44 -14.47 17.42 -4.93
CA ARG A 44 -13.08 17.70 -4.60
C ARG A 44 -12.94 18.11 -3.15
N LEU A 45 -11.99 17.46 -2.47
CA LEU A 45 -11.48 17.86 -1.16
C LEU A 45 -10.08 18.47 -1.36
N GLU A 46 -9.90 19.71 -0.93
CA GLU A 46 -8.61 20.42 -0.91
C GLU A 46 -8.29 20.84 0.52
N VAL A 47 -7.04 20.67 0.93
CA VAL A 47 -6.58 21.03 2.27
C VAL A 47 -5.13 21.50 2.20
N TRP A 48 -4.82 22.62 2.86
CA TRP A 48 -3.44 23.00 3.11
C TRP A 48 -2.94 22.33 4.38
N VAL A 49 -1.80 21.64 4.28
CA VAL A 49 -1.17 20.98 5.41
C VAL A 49 0.29 21.39 5.55
N ARG A 50 0.75 21.48 6.79
CA ARG A 50 2.17 21.60 7.14
C ARG A 50 2.54 20.45 8.07
N LEU A 51 3.69 19.82 7.86
CA LEU A 51 4.11 18.63 8.60
C LEU A 51 5.40 18.91 9.37
N ASP A 52 5.47 18.45 10.61
CA ASP A 52 6.68 18.48 11.42
C ASP A 52 6.91 17.12 12.08
N GLY A 53 7.92 16.41 11.57
CA GLY A 53 8.36 15.12 12.11
C GLY A 53 7.31 14.01 11.95
N VAL A 54 6.49 14.05 10.90
CA VAL A 54 5.40 13.07 10.70
C VAL A 54 5.96 11.69 10.33
N GLY A 55 5.78 10.72 11.22
CA GLY A 55 6.13 9.31 11.05
C GLY A 55 4.90 8.39 10.94
N GLY A 56 5.10 7.08 11.08
CA GLY A 56 4.00 6.10 10.96
C GLY A 56 3.46 6.00 9.53
N GLN A 57 2.12 5.97 9.39
CA GLN A 57 1.49 6.00 8.07
C GLN A 57 1.50 7.41 7.47
N GLY A 58 1.31 8.45 8.28
CA GLY A 58 1.34 9.86 7.87
C GLY A 58 -0.04 10.50 7.82
N VAL A 59 -0.16 11.60 7.07
CA VAL A 59 -1.43 12.30 6.83
C VAL A 59 -1.97 11.96 5.44
N ARG A 60 -3.29 11.84 5.29
CA ARG A 60 -3.97 11.74 4.00
C ARG A 60 -5.36 12.37 4.03
N LEU A 61 -5.89 12.58 2.82
CA LEU A 61 -7.29 12.90 2.62
C LEU A 61 -8.10 11.60 2.45
N MET A 62 -9.33 11.60 2.94
CA MET A 62 -10.31 10.55 2.72
C MET A 62 -11.66 11.21 2.44
N GLN A 63 -12.45 10.65 1.54
CA GLN A 63 -13.86 10.99 1.40
C GLN A 63 -14.70 9.75 1.73
N GLN A 64 -15.63 9.88 2.68
CA GLN A 64 -16.56 8.80 3.01
C GLN A 64 -17.95 9.11 2.46
N PHE A 65 -18.68 8.11 2.01
CA PHE A 65 -19.99 8.29 1.38
C PHE A 65 -21.04 7.41 2.04
N PHE A 66 -22.20 8.00 2.32
CA PHE A 66 -23.29 7.38 3.08
C PHE A 66 -24.55 7.32 2.22
N ASN A 67 -25.26 6.20 2.33
CA ASN A 67 -26.60 6.07 1.80
C ASN A 67 -27.64 6.50 2.86
N SER A 68 -28.92 6.49 2.48
CA SER A 68 -30.01 6.89 3.37
C SER A 68 -30.36 5.84 4.44
N SER A 69 -30.01 4.57 4.21
CA SER A 69 -30.36 3.44 5.08
C SER A 69 -29.32 3.15 6.17
N GLU A 70 -28.04 3.45 5.93
CA GLU A 70 -26.91 3.16 6.81
C GLU A 70 -26.18 4.45 7.18
N ILE A 71 -26.79 5.17 8.12
CA ILE A 71 -26.32 6.51 8.52
C ILE A 71 -25.07 6.47 9.41
N LEU A 72 -24.78 5.33 10.02
CA LEU A 72 -23.69 5.14 11.00
C LEU A 72 -22.39 4.66 10.35
N LEU A 73 -22.47 4.01 9.18
CA LEU A 73 -21.32 3.42 8.50
C LEU A 73 -21.26 3.91 7.06
N PRO A 74 -20.10 4.37 6.56
CA PRO A 74 -19.99 4.74 5.17
C PRO A 74 -20.04 3.49 4.30
N ARG A 75 -20.79 3.56 3.20
CA ARG A 75 -20.87 2.52 2.18
C ARG A 75 -19.60 2.50 1.32
N TYR A 76 -19.05 3.67 1.02
CA TYR A 76 -17.78 3.82 0.26
C TYR A 76 -16.82 4.74 0.96
N ARG A 77 -15.54 4.50 0.72
CA ARG A 77 -14.43 5.36 1.12
C ARG A 77 -13.49 5.50 -0.07
N VAL A 78 -13.05 6.72 -0.33
CA VAL A 78 -12.02 7.03 -1.32
C VAL A 78 -10.86 7.65 -0.57
N PHE A 79 -9.64 7.21 -0.87
CA PHE A 79 -8.43 7.61 -0.15
C PHE A 79 -7.44 8.31 -1.06
N GLY A 80 -6.82 9.37 -0.55
CA GLY A 80 -5.60 9.93 -1.10
C GLY A 80 -4.38 9.19 -0.57
N GLU A 81 -3.23 9.46 -1.18
CA GLU A 81 -1.95 8.93 -0.71
C GLU A 81 -1.56 9.50 0.66
N PHE A 82 -0.80 8.71 1.41
CA PHE A 82 -0.19 9.17 2.64
C PHE A 82 1.03 10.05 2.37
N VAL A 83 1.11 11.17 3.08
CA VAL A 83 2.27 12.08 3.09
C VAL A 83 2.93 12.05 4.47
N ARG A 84 4.27 12.02 4.47
CA ARG A 84 5.10 11.84 5.68
C ARG A 84 6.25 12.85 5.72
N GLY A 85 6.99 12.86 6.82
CA GLY A 85 8.19 13.66 7.03
C GLY A 85 7.89 15.06 7.54
N SER A 86 8.73 16.01 7.15
CA SER A 86 8.54 17.43 7.44
C SER A 86 8.44 18.19 6.13
N THR A 87 7.48 19.11 6.06
CA THR A 87 7.30 20.02 4.93
C THR A 87 6.73 21.33 5.45
N ASP A 88 6.99 22.42 4.72
CA ASP A 88 6.17 23.62 4.86
C ASP A 88 4.76 23.37 4.30
N TRP A 89 3.93 24.41 4.23
CA TRP A 89 2.59 24.33 3.65
C TRP A 89 2.57 23.76 2.23
N ILE A 90 1.87 22.64 2.06
CA ILE A 90 1.56 22.01 0.78
C ILE A 90 0.06 21.79 0.69
N MET A 91 -0.47 21.83 -0.53
CA MET A 91 -1.88 21.51 -0.77
C MET A 91 -2.02 20.03 -1.09
N LEU A 92 -2.90 19.35 -0.36
CA LEU A 92 -3.40 18.03 -0.70
C LEU A 92 -4.73 18.18 -1.44
N THR A 93 -4.94 17.33 -2.44
CA THR A 93 -6.17 17.31 -3.23
C THR A 93 -6.64 15.88 -3.43
N LEU A 94 -7.94 15.64 -3.28
CA LEU A 94 -8.57 14.36 -3.53
C LEU A 94 -9.89 14.58 -4.27
N ASP A 95 -9.99 13.98 -5.46
CA ASP A 95 -11.23 13.93 -6.24
C ASP A 95 -11.93 12.58 -6.06
N ALA A 96 -13.24 12.61 -5.92
CA ALA A 96 -14.08 11.42 -5.87
C ALA A 96 -15.30 11.59 -6.76
N ARG A 97 -15.53 10.61 -7.64
CA ARG A 97 -16.76 10.49 -8.41
C ARG A 97 -17.65 9.44 -7.77
N ILE A 98 -18.94 9.74 -7.63
CA ILE A 98 -19.92 8.82 -7.06
C ILE A 98 -20.98 8.49 -8.09
N ASP A 99 -20.99 7.24 -8.56
CA ASP A 99 -21.97 6.75 -9.52
C ASP A 99 -23.03 5.83 -8.87
N ASP A 100 -22.91 5.53 -7.57
CA ASP A 100 -23.92 4.72 -6.86
C ASP A 100 -25.17 5.57 -6.53
N PRO A 101 -26.36 5.19 -7.02
CA PRO A 101 -27.61 5.94 -6.82
C PRO A 101 -28.09 6.01 -5.36
N ASP A 102 -27.63 5.10 -4.49
CA ASP A 102 -28.05 5.05 -3.09
C ASP A 102 -27.32 6.09 -2.22
N ILE A 103 -26.21 6.66 -2.70
CA ILE A 103 -25.44 7.64 -1.95
C ILE A 103 -26.13 9.01 -1.92
N VAL A 104 -26.25 9.56 -0.72
CA VAL A 104 -26.95 10.84 -0.47
C VAL A 104 -26.10 11.86 0.28
N ARG A 105 -25.01 11.44 0.92
CA ARG A 105 -24.15 12.27 1.77
C ARG A 105 -22.68 11.90 1.63
N GLY A 106 -21.81 12.90 1.75
CA GLY A 106 -20.35 12.75 1.73
C GLY A 106 -19.74 13.30 3.02
N ASP A 107 -18.59 12.80 3.42
CA ASP A 107 -17.84 13.28 4.59
C ASP A 107 -16.39 13.49 4.16
N PRO A 108 -15.95 14.76 4.02
CA PRO A 108 -14.54 15.07 3.81
C PRO A 108 -13.79 14.82 5.12
N VAL A 109 -12.83 13.90 5.08
CA VAL A 109 -12.05 13.50 6.24
C VAL A 109 -10.57 13.77 6.01
N ILE A 110 -9.92 14.31 7.02
CA ILE A 110 -8.46 14.42 7.09
C ILE A 110 -8.02 13.43 8.15
N GLN A 111 -7.24 12.44 7.73
CA GLN A 111 -6.76 11.38 8.61
C GLN A 111 -5.27 11.55 8.83
N PHE A 112 -4.87 11.61 10.09
CA PHE A 112 -3.48 11.50 10.51
C PHE A 112 -3.31 10.21 11.32
N TRP A 113 -2.39 9.36 10.90
CA TRP A 113 -2.03 8.15 11.61
C TRP A 113 -0.52 8.07 11.77
N GLY A 114 -0.03 8.37 12.98
CA GLY A 114 1.39 8.30 13.30
C GLY A 114 1.82 9.32 14.34
N LEU A 115 3.14 9.37 14.55
CA LEU A 115 3.77 10.35 15.44
C LEU A 115 4.03 11.66 14.69
N GLY A 116 4.09 12.78 15.42
CA GLY A 116 4.46 14.09 14.90
C GLY A 116 3.30 15.09 14.94
N LYS A 117 3.44 16.19 14.18
CA LYS A 117 2.47 17.28 14.14
C LYS A 117 2.04 17.59 12.72
N VAL A 118 0.73 17.77 12.55
CA VAL A 118 0.11 18.18 11.31
C VAL A 118 -0.72 19.43 11.57
N TRP A 119 -0.38 20.54 10.92
CA TRP A 119 -1.25 21.70 10.87
C TRP A 119 -2.14 21.60 9.63
N VAL A 120 -3.41 21.90 9.80
CA VAL A 120 -4.45 21.85 8.78
C VAL A 120 -5.10 23.22 8.65
N ASP A 121 -5.24 23.70 7.43
CA ASP A 121 -5.85 25.01 7.15
C ASP A 121 -6.58 25.01 5.80
N ASP A 122 -7.45 26.00 5.60
CA ASP A 122 -8.15 26.28 4.34
C ASP A 122 -8.85 25.06 3.69
N VAL A 123 -9.54 24.25 4.51
CA VAL A 123 -10.27 23.07 4.05
C VAL A 123 -11.42 23.47 3.12
N LYS A 124 -11.46 22.88 1.92
CA LYS A 124 -12.53 23.09 0.95
C LYS A 124 -13.09 21.75 0.47
N PHE A 125 -14.41 21.66 0.42
CA PHE A 125 -15.13 20.54 -0.16
C PHE A 125 -16.24 21.05 -1.07
N TYR A 126 -16.18 20.72 -2.36
CA TYR A 126 -17.09 21.28 -3.37
C TYR A 126 -17.27 20.36 -4.59
N GLU A 127 -18.34 20.57 -5.34
CA GLU A 127 -18.53 19.93 -6.65
C GLU A 127 -17.52 20.53 -7.65
N ALA A 128 -16.61 19.70 -8.17
CA ALA A 128 -15.64 20.13 -9.16
C ALA A 128 -16.31 20.24 -10.54
N PRO A 129 -16.02 21.30 -11.32
CA PRO A 129 -16.54 21.41 -12.68
C PRO A 129 -16.09 20.23 -13.52
N MET A 130 -17.02 19.63 -14.29
CA MET A 130 -16.69 18.61 -15.29
C MET A 130 -15.83 19.24 -16.40
N GLY A 131 -14.51 19.29 -16.20
CA GLY A 131 -13.59 19.90 -17.17
C GLY A 131 -12.12 19.74 -16.78
N GLN A 132 -11.40 18.97 -17.60
CA GLN A 132 -9.94 18.91 -17.77
C GLN A 132 -9.04 18.40 -16.65
N HIS A 133 -9.55 17.76 -15.61
CA HIS A 133 -8.76 16.68 -15.03
C HIS A 133 -9.12 15.41 -15.81
N THR A 134 -8.22 14.97 -16.69
CA THR A 134 -8.14 13.54 -17.00
C THR A 134 -8.04 12.89 -15.64
N MET A 135 -9.16 12.34 -15.18
CA MET A 135 -9.13 11.47 -14.03
C MET A 135 -8.05 10.46 -14.37
N GLN A 136 -6.96 10.45 -13.62
CA GLN A 136 -6.34 9.17 -13.39
C GLN A 136 -7.46 8.40 -12.69
N THR A 137 -8.23 7.64 -13.48
CA THR A 137 -8.92 6.48 -12.95
C THR A 137 -7.87 5.84 -12.06
N PRO A 138 -8.06 5.79 -10.73
CA PRO A 138 -7.06 5.20 -9.86
C PRO A 138 -6.69 3.88 -10.52
N GLU A 139 -5.41 3.75 -10.88
CA GLU A 139 -5.00 2.58 -11.65
C GLU A 139 -5.49 1.37 -10.86
N PRO A 140 -6.26 0.47 -11.50
CA PRO A 140 -6.80 -0.68 -10.79
C PRO A 140 -5.65 -1.35 -10.05
N PRO A 141 -5.84 -1.71 -8.78
CA PRO A 141 -4.71 -2.04 -7.95
C PRO A 141 -3.89 -3.15 -8.60
N LYS A 142 -2.59 -2.92 -8.73
CA LYS A 142 -1.70 -3.78 -9.49
C LYS A 142 -0.64 -4.32 -8.58
N ILE A 143 -0.40 -5.62 -8.69
CA ILE A 143 0.74 -6.30 -8.09
C ILE A 143 1.81 -6.43 -9.17
N THR A 144 3.01 -5.93 -8.91
CA THR A 144 4.18 -6.15 -9.78
C THR A 144 5.17 -7.05 -9.07
N ILE A 145 5.63 -8.09 -9.77
CA ILE A 145 6.68 -9.01 -9.31
C ILE A 145 7.97 -8.66 -10.05
N LYS A 146 9.03 -8.30 -9.32
CA LYS A 146 10.35 -8.10 -9.93
C LYS A 146 11.02 -9.46 -10.19
N PRO A 147 11.48 -9.74 -11.42
CA PRO A 147 12.23 -10.96 -11.71
C PRO A 147 13.47 -11.05 -10.82
N LEU A 148 13.73 -12.24 -10.29
CA LEU A 148 14.93 -12.55 -9.53
C LEU A 148 15.72 -13.62 -10.29
N THR A 149 17.03 -13.39 -10.44
CA THR A 149 17.97 -14.42 -10.89
C THR A 149 18.94 -14.76 -9.78
N LYS A 150 19.02 -16.03 -9.40
CA LYS A 150 19.98 -16.54 -8.41
C LYS A 150 20.72 -17.75 -8.98
N VAL A 151 22.01 -17.80 -8.70
CA VAL A 151 22.89 -18.93 -9.03
C VAL A 151 23.10 -19.76 -7.78
N LEU A 152 22.86 -21.07 -7.85
CA LEU A 152 22.96 -22.01 -6.70
C LEU A 152 23.73 -23.27 -7.12
N ALA A 153 24.46 -23.90 -6.20
CA ALA A 153 24.96 -25.25 -6.40
C ALA A 153 23.92 -26.29 -5.93
N PRO A 154 23.98 -27.55 -6.40
CA PRO A 154 23.16 -28.64 -5.87
C PRO A 154 23.33 -28.78 -4.35
N GLY A 155 22.21 -28.83 -3.63
CA GLY A 155 22.17 -28.94 -2.17
C GLY A 155 22.29 -27.62 -1.42
N ASP A 156 22.54 -26.51 -2.12
CA ASP A 156 22.45 -25.18 -1.53
C ASP A 156 20.99 -24.78 -1.28
N SER A 157 20.80 -24.00 -0.22
CA SER A 157 19.58 -23.21 -0.03
C SER A 157 19.93 -21.74 -0.20
N ALA A 158 19.04 -20.99 -0.83
CA ALA A 158 19.14 -19.53 -0.84
C ALA A 158 17.83 -18.90 -0.39
N SER A 159 17.95 -17.93 0.50
CA SER A 159 16.88 -16.96 0.70
C SER A 159 16.93 -15.92 -0.42
N GLY A 160 15.75 -15.51 -0.85
CA GLY A 160 15.56 -14.47 -1.84
C GLY A 160 14.37 -13.60 -1.46
N PHE A 161 14.39 -12.36 -1.93
CA PHE A 161 13.26 -11.45 -1.82
C PHE A 161 12.59 -11.35 -3.19
N ILE A 162 11.26 -11.35 -3.20
CA ILE A 162 10.41 -11.00 -4.35
C ILE A 162 9.81 -9.72 -3.85
N PHE A 163 10.08 -8.69 -4.63
CA PHE A 163 9.50 -7.41 -4.38
C PHE A 163 8.11 -7.43 -5.00
N PHE A 164 7.10 -7.32 -4.15
CA PHE A 164 5.75 -7.00 -4.55
C PHE A 164 5.57 -5.51 -4.34
N THR A 165 5.24 -4.79 -5.40
CA THR A 165 4.76 -3.41 -5.26
C THR A 165 3.27 -3.43 -5.50
N LEU A 166 2.51 -3.05 -4.48
CA LEU A 166 1.08 -2.81 -4.59
C LEU A 166 0.87 -1.34 -4.91
N HIS A 167 0.18 -1.09 -6.01
CA HIS A 167 -0.27 0.24 -6.37
C HIS A 167 -1.77 0.33 -6.10
N GLY A 168 -2.25 1.41 -5.49
CA GLY A 168 -3.68 1.74 -5.45
C GLY A 168 -4.58 0.97 -4.49
N ALA A 169 -4.07 0.28 -3.46
CA ALA A 169 -4.89 -0.37 -2.44
C ALA A 169 -4.31 -0.22 -1.01
N ASP A 170 -5.21 -0.03 -0.04
CA ASP A 170 -4.97 0.29 1.39
C ASP A 170 -4.77 -0.94 2.29
N SER A 171 -5.12 -2.12 1.81
CA SER A 171 -5.02 -3.39 2.50
C SER A 171 -5.12 -4.52 1.50
N MET A 172 -4.36 -5.59 1.73
CA MET A 172 -4.29 -6.69 0.80
C MET A 172 -4.10 -8.01 1.55
N LEU A 173 -5.11 -8.88 1.51
CA LEU A 173 -4.94 -10.23 2.00
C LEU A 173 -4.41 -11.11 0.87
N ILE A 174 -3.14 -11.50 0.93
CA ILE A 174 -2.62 -12.57 0.08
C ILE A 174 -3.25 -13.88 0.53
N GLN A 175 -4.12 -14.44 -0.30
CA GLN A 175 -4.84 -15.67 0.01
C GLN A 175 -4.01 -16.90 -0.32
N ASN A 176 -3.24 -16.82 -1.42
CA ASN A 176 -2.43 -17.92 -1.90
C ASN A 176 -1.25 -17.39 -2.71
N ILE A 177 -0.09 -18.00 -2.48
CA ILE A 177 1.08 -17.91 -3.33
C ILE A 177 1.38 -19.33 -3.79
N SER A 178 1.19 -19.58 -5.08
CA SER A 178 1.53 -20.87 -5.68
C SER A 178 2.79 -20.72 -6.51
N VAL A 179 3.66 -21.72 -6.45
CA VAL A 179 4.82 -21.82 -7.33
C VAL A 179 4.79 -23.12 -8.12
N SER A 180 5.00 -23.03 -9.42
CA SER A 180 5.14 -24.18 -10.31
C SER A 180 6.42 -24.09 -11.13
N GLY A 181 7.01 -25.26 -11.43
CA GLY A 181 8.19 -25.42 -12.29
C GLY A 181 8.24 -26.85 -12.85
N GLU A 182 8.93 -27.04 -13.99
CA GLU A 182 8.98 -28.33 -14.72
C GLU A 182 9.83 -29.41 -14.03
N LYS A 183 10.59 -29.05 -12.99
CA LYS A 183 11.51 -29.95 -12.28
C LYS A 183 11.31 -29.83 -10.77
N SER A 184 11.66 -30.87 -10.02
CA SER A 184 11.37 -31.19 -8.60
C SER A 184 11.82 -30.19 -7.51
N CYS A 185 12.04 -28.92 -7.85
CA CYS A 185 12.22 -27.85 -6.88
C CYS A 185 10.89 -27.55 -6.18
N TRP A 186 10.86 -27.61 -4.86
CA TRP A 186 9.72 -27.17 -4.07
C TRP A 186 10.10 -25.89 -3.33
N ILE A 187 9.22 -24.89 -3.40
CA ILE A 187 9.37 -23.67 -2.60
C ILE A 187 8.58 -23.86 -1.31
N LYS A 188 9.24 -23.66 -0.18
CA LYS A 188 8.57 -23.59 1.11
C LYS A 188 8.39 -22.13 1.49
N ILE A 189 7.15 -21.69 1.42
CA ILE A 189 6.76 -20.38 1.93
C ILE A 189 6.54 -20.54 3.43
N ASN A 190 7.41 -19.94 4.24
CA ASN A 190 7.43 -20.21 5.67
C ASN A 190 6.25 -19.62 6.44
N ARG A 191 5.37 -18.80 5.83
CA ARG A 191 4.17 -18.23 6.46
C ARG A 191 3.05 -17.99 5.44
N ASN A 192 1.80 -18.08 5.90
CA ASN A 192 0.62 -17.58 5.22
C ASN A 192 0.39 -16.14 5.71
N PRO A 193 0.88 -15.10 5.04
CA PRO A 193 1.03 -13.81 5.69
C PRO A 193 -0.20 -12.94 5.37
N VAL A 194 -0.83 -12.43 6.43
CA VAL A 194 -1.78 -11.32 6.30
C VAL A 194 -0.95 -10.06 6.14
N PHE A 195 -1.09 -9.36 5.02
CA PHE A 195 -0.26 -8.19 4.68
C PHE A 195 -1.06 -6.90 4.77
N ARG A 196 -0.39 -5.83 5.21
CA ARG A 196 -0.87 -4.46 5.06
C ARG A 196 0.09 -3.72 4.12
N PRO A 197 -0.36 -2.77 3.28
CA PRO A 197 0.49 -2.08 2.31
C PRO A 197 1.52 -1.13 2.90
N SER A 198 1.53 -0.93 4.22
CA SER A 198 2.69 -0.36 4.91
C SER A 198 3.86 -1.33 5.06
N ASP A 199 3.60 -2.63 4.87
CA ASP A 199 4.57 -3.69 5.08
C ASP A 199 5.32 -3.92 3.77
N GLY A 200 6.63 -3.68 3.84
CA GLY A 200 7.56 -3.87 2.73
C GLY A 200 7.83 -5.33 2.36
N ASP A 201 8.97 -5.53 1.74
CA ASP A 201 9.49 -6.76 1.10
C ASP A 201 9.01 -8.10 1.68
N ILE A 202 8.61 -9.02 0.79
CA ILE A 202 8.28 -10.40 1.15
C ILE A 202 9.53 -11.28 0.95
N GLU A 203 10.02 -11.84 2.05
CA GLU A 203 11.06 -12.85 2.03
C GLU A 203 10.46 -14.25 1.83
N PHE A 204 11.05 -15.03 0.93
CA PHE A 204 10.81 -16.48 0.86
C PHE A 204 12.14 -17.21 0.81
N LEU A 205 12.09 -18.46 1.22
CA LEU A 205 13.21 -19.37 1.14
C LEU A 205 12.98 -20.29 -0.06
N VAL A 206 13.95 -20.33 -0.98
CA VAL A 206 13.99 -21.33 -2.03
C VAL A 206 15.10 -22.33 -1.72
N SER A 207 14.73 -23.59 -1.58
CA SER A 207 15.68 -24.67 -1.40
C SER A 207 15.78 -25.47 -2.69
N VAL A 208 17.01 -25.70 -3.16
CA VAL A 208 17.28 -26.60 -4.28
C VAL A 208 17.66 -27.96 -3.71
N PRO A 209 16.99 -29.06 -4.09
CA PRO A 209 17.36 -30.39 -3.64
C PRO A 209 18.84 -30.73 -3.94
N ALA A 210 19.45 -31.56 -3.09
CA ALA A 210 20.84 -32.00 -3.27
C ALA A 210 21.07 -32.78 -4.58
N ASP A 211 20.02 -33.43 -5.08
CA ASP A 211 19.98 -34.20 -6.31
C ASP A 211 19.46 -33.40 -7.52
N ALA A 212 19.31 -32.08 -7.39
CA ALA A 212 18.89 -31.23 -8.49
C ALA A 212 19.95 -31.22 -9.61
N ALA A 213 19.52 -31.56 -10.82
CA ALA A 213 20.38 -31.47 -12.00
C ALA A 213 20.79 -30.00 -12.27
N PRO A 214 22.00 -29.75 -12.79
CA PRO A 214 22.36 -28.44 -13.30
C PRO A 214 21.36 -27.98 -14.37
N GLY A 215 21.02 -26.70 -14.37
CA GLY A 215 20.12 -26.13 -15.36
C GLY A 215 19.41 -24.86 -14.92
N ARG A 216 18.62 -24.34 -15.86
CA ARG A 216 17.69 -23.23 -15.62
C ARG A 216 16.37 -23.77 -15.10
N TYR A 217 15.90 -23.20 -14.01
CA TYR A 217 14.63 -23.50 -13.38
C TYR A 217 13.79 -22.24 -13.38
N GLU A 218 12.69 -22.27 -14.11
CA GLU A 218 11.71 -21.19 -14.12
C GLU A 218 10.60 -21.53 -13.14
N LEU A 219 10.34 -20.58 -12.25
CA LEU A 219 9.34 -20.68 -11.21
C LEU A 219 8.31 -19.58 -11.46
N LYS A 220 7.07 -20.00 -11.73
CA LYS A 220 5.96 -19.06 -11.86
C LYS A 220 5.37 -18.78 -10.50
N VAL A 221 5.40 -17.53 -10.08
CA VAL A 221 4.74 -17.09 -8.85
C VAL A 221 3.41 -16.48 -9.22
N ARG A 222 2.31 -17.08 -8.75
CA ARG A 222 0.98 -16.48 -8.81
C ARG A 222 0.59 -16.00 -7.44
N VAL A 223 0.21 -14.73 -7.34
CA VAL A 223 -0.39 -14.15 -6.14
C VAL A 223 -1.86 -13.91 -6.41
N ASN A 224 -2.71 -14.55 -5.62
CA ASN A 224 -4.13 -14.24 -5.56
C ASN A 224 -4.39 -13.47 -4.27
N SER A 225 -5.13 -12.38 -4.42
CA SER A 225 -5.37 -11.46 -3.34
C SER A 225 -6.79 -10.91 -3.40
N LYS A 226 -7.30 -10.53 -2.23
CA LYS A 226 -8.52 -9.74 -2.12
C LYS A 226 -8.23 -8.43 -1.38
N THR A 227 -8.66 -7.32 -1.95
CA THR A 227 -8.66 -6.03 -1.25
C THR A 227 -9.82 -5.98 -0.24
N ASP A 228 -9.78 -5.09 0.74
CA ASP A 228 -10.93 -4.88 1.65
C ASP A 228 -12.19 -4.41 0.89
N GLU A 229 -12.00 -3.78 -0.27
CA GLU A 229 -13.07 -3.39 -1.20
C GLU A 229 -13.61 -4.56 -2.04
N GLY A 230 -13.07 -5.77 -1.87
CA GLY A 230 -13.56 -6.99 -2.51
C GLY A 230 -13.02 -7.28 -3.91
N PHE A 231 -12.02 -6.54 -4.40
CA PHE A 231 -11.37 -6.82 -5.68
C PHE A 231 -10.49 -8.05 -5.60
N ASP A 232 -10.68 -8.99 -6.52
CA ASP A 232 -9.77 -10.10 -6.73
C ASP A 232 -8.61 -9.65 -7.61
N LEU A 233 -7.39 -9.68 -7.06
CA LEU A 233 -6.16 -9.33 -7.74
C LEU A 233 -5.34 -10.57 -8.02
N THR A 234 -4.94 -10.74 -9.28
CA THR A 234 -4.00 -11.78 -9.70
C THR A 234 -2.77 -11.13 -10.31
N ALA A 235 -1.58 -11.51 -9.84
CA ALA A 235 -0.34 -11.23 -10.57
C ALA A 235 0.49 -12.48 -10.75
N GLU A 236 1.19 -12.51 -11.88
CA GLU A 236 2.14 -13.54 -12.24
C GLU A 236 3.51 -12.92 -12.48
N GLY A 237 4.55 -13.63 -12.06
CA GLY A 237 5.93 -13.24 -12.33
C GLY A 237 6.85 -14.45 -12.32
N ASP A 238 7.96 -14.30 -13.04
CA ASP A 238 8.92 -15.37 -13.22
C ASP A 238 10.13 -15.18 -12.29
N ILE A 239 10.53 -16.25 -11.63
CA ILE A 239 11.82 -16.36 -10.94
C ILE A 239 12.66 -17.37 -11.70
N VAL A 240 13.91 -17.01 -11.96
CA VAL A 240 14.84 -17.86 -12.67
C VAL A 240 15.94 -18.28 -11.71
N LEU A 241 16.03 -19.57 -11.42
CA LEU A 241 17.18 -20.15 -10.71
C LEU A 241 18.10 -20.80 -11.73
N LEU A 242 19.39 -20.54 -11.58
CA LEU A 242 20.44 -21.18 -12.34
C LEU A 242 21.18 -22.11 -11.38
N VAL A 243 20.91 -23.41 -11.49
CA VAL A 243 21.68 -24.42 -10.77
C VAL A 243 22.91 -24.73 -11.61
N VAL A 244 24.09 -24.41 -11.10
CA VAL A 244 25.37 -24.69 -11.77
C VAL A 244 25.96 -25.97 -11.20
N GLU A 245 26.72 -26.72 -12.00
CA GLU A 245 27.49 -27.84 -11.44
C GLU A 245 28.32 -27.34 -10.27
N GLY A 246 28.17 -27.98 -9.11
CA GLY A 246 29.01 -27.68 -7.97
C GLY A 246 30.44 -27.84 -8.42
N GLN A 247 31.23 -26.75 -8.34
CA GLN A 247 32.68 -26.89 -8.44
C GLN A 247 33.04 -27.88 -7.33
N GLY A 248 33.43 -29.09 -7.72
CA GLY A 248 33.72 -30.17 -6.77
C GLY A 248 34.55 -29.58 -5.64
N LYS A 249 34.15 -29.86 -4.39
CA LYS A 249 34.94 -29.50 -3.22
C LYS A 249 36.40 -29.74 -3.56
N VAL A 250 37.18 -28.67 -3.64
CA VAL A 250 38.63 -28.79 -3.73
C VAL A 250 38.99 -29.46 -2.42
N GLU A 251 39.20 -30.77 -2.45
CA GLU A 251 39.77 -31.49 -1.32
C GLU A 251 41.08 -30.77 -1.02
N GLY A 252 41.14 -30.15 0.17
CA GLY A 252 42.37 -29.54 0.63
C GLY A 252 43.49 -30.57 0.56
N PRO A 253 44.74 -30.15 0.28
CA PRO A 253 45.85 -31.07 0.18
C PRO A 253 45.90 -31.97 1.43
N PRO A 254 46.22 -33.27 1.27
CA PRO A 254 46.23 -34.21 2.38
C PRO A 254 47.04 -33.61 3.54
N GLN A 255 46.44 -33.55 4.73
CA GLN A 255 47.17 -33.15 5.93
C GLN A 255 48.24 -34.21 6.18
N ASP A 256 49.49 -33.85 5.91
CA ASP A 256 50.65 -34.65 6.32
C ASP A 256 50.60 -34.76 7.85
N MET A 257 50.38 -35.97 8.34
CA MET A 257 50.53 -36.31 9.76
C MET A 257 52.02 -36.45 10.05
N SER A 258 52.61 -35.38 10.59
CA SER A 258 53.90 -35.40 11.30
C SER A 258 53.69 -35.42 12.80
#